data_AF-A0A9E2X7Z0-F1
#
_entry.id   AF-A0A9E2X7Z0-F1
#
_cell.length_a   1.000
_cell.length_b   1.000
_cell.length_c   1.000
_cell.angle_alpha   90.00
_cell.angle_beta   90.00
_cell.angle_gamma   90.00
#
_symmetry.space_group_name_H-M   'P 1'
#
loop_
_entity.id
_entity.type
_entity.pdbx_description
1 polymer ?
#
loop_
_entity_poly.entity_id
_entity_poly.type
_entity_poly.pdbx_seq_one_letter_code
_entity_poly.pdbx_strand_id
1 'polypeptide(L)'
;MRLVSIAGAIAGLAVIGVLVAYLGADAVIHSLSAIAWGGFSAVCLIHVIVIAAMGIAWRALVPGAPAWAFVWGRFVRDAGSDVLPFSPMAGCVLGARAVALTGVPGPVAAASTIADLTLEFF
;
A
#
# COMPACT_ATOMS: atom_id res chain seq x y z
N MET A 1 -21.59 7.30 -25.54
CA MET A 1 -21.19 7.07 -24.14
C MET A 1 -19.67 7.14 -23.94
N ARG A 2 -18.85 6.32 -24.62
CA ARG A 2 -17.38 6.34 -24.47
C ARG A 2 -16.71 7.70 -24.75
N LEU A 3 -17.09 8.38 -25.84
CA LEU A 3 -16.55 9.71 -26.20
C LEU A 3 -16.83 10.78 -25.14
N VAL A 4 -18.01 10.76 -24.52
CA VAL A 4 -18.39 11.69 -23.45
C VAL A 4 -17.56 11.42 -22.19
N SER A 5 -17.36 10.14 -21.84
CA SER A 5 -16.50 9.76 -20.70
C SER A 5 -15.04 10.16 -20.91
N ILE A 6 -14.50 9.97 -22.12
CA ILE A 6 -13.12 10.35 -22.45
C ILE A 6 -12.98 11.87 -22.44
N ALA A 7 -13.91 12.61 -23.07
CA ALA A 7 -13.90 14.07 -23.05
C ALA A 7 -14.02 14.63 -21.63
N GLY A 8 -14.86 14.02 -20.79
CA GLY A 8 -14.97 14.35 -19.37
C GLY A 8 -13.68 14.09 -18.59
N ALA A 9 -13.01 12.96 -18.83
CA ALA A 9 -11.72 12.65 -18.20
C ALA A 9 -10.62 13.64 -18.61
N ILE A 10 -10.55 13.99 -19.90
CA ILE A 10 -9.60 14.99 -20.41
C ILE A 10 -9.90 16.37 -19.81
N ALA A 11 -11.17 16.78 -19.77
CA ALA A 11 -11.57 18.05 -19.18
C ALA A 11 -11.23 18.11 -17.68
N GLY A 12 -11.51 17.05 -16.93
CA GLY A 12 -11.13 16.94 -15.53
C GLY A 12 -9.62 17.01 -15.32
N LEU A 13 -8.84 16.28 -16.12
CA LEU A 13 -7.38 16.33 -16.08
C LEU A 13 -6.83 17.72 -16.39
N ALA A 14 -7.42 18.41 -17.38
CA ALA A 14 -7.06 19.79 -17.73
C ALA A 14 -7.37 20.76 -16.59
N VAL A 15 -8.54 20.65 -15.95
CA VAL A 15 -8.92 21.47 -14.79
C VAL A 15 -7.96 21.25 -13.62
N ILE A 16 -7.59 20.00 -13.33
CA ILE A 16 -6.58 19.67 -12.30
C ILE A 16 -5.24 20.31 -12.66
N GLY A 17 -4.79 20.19 -13.91
CA GLY A 17 -3.53 20.79 -14.37
C GLY A 17 -3.51 22.31 -14.21
N VAL A 18 -4.61 22.98 -14.57
CA VAL A 18 -4.77 24.44 -14.38
C VAL A 18 -4.75 24.82 -12.91
N LEU A 19 -5.46 24.09 -12.06
CA LEU A 19 -5.47 24.32 -10.61
C LEU A 19 -4.06 24.14 -10.01
N VAL A 20 -3.33 23.10 -10.37
CA VAL A 20 -1.95 22.88 -9.90
C VAL A 20 -1.03 24.02 -10.35
N ALA A 21 -1.13 24.47 -11.60
CA ALA A 21 -0.36 25.60 -12.10
C ALA A 21 -0.70 26.90 -11.35
N TYR A 22 -2.00 27.14 -11.08
CA TYR A 22 -2.48 28.37 -10.46
C TYR A 22 -2.25 28.43 -8.94
N LEU A 23 -2.41 27.31 -8.22
CA LEU A 23 -2.20 27.23 -6.78
C LEU A 23 -0.72 27.12 -6.37
N GLY A 24 0.20 27.09 -7.34
CA GLY A 24 1.64 27.15 -7.08
C GLY A 24 2.38 25.84 -7.35
N ALA A 25 2.41 25.42 -8.62
CA ALA A 25 3.26 24.30 -9.07
C ALA A 25 4.74 24.50 -8.69
N ASP A 26 5.20 25.75 -8.66
CA ASP A 26 6.55 26.10 -8.22
C ASP A 26 6.83 25.69 -6.77
N ALA A 27 5.89 25.92 -5.85
CA ALA A 27 6.03 25.52 -4.45
C ALA A 27 6.07 23.98 -4.29
N VAL A 28 5.30 23.26 -5.11
CA VAL A 28 5.33 21.78 -5.14
C VAL A 28 6.68 21.29 -5.67
N ILE A 29 7.16 21.83 -6.78
CA ILE A 29 8.45 21.46 -7.37
C ILE A 29 9.60 21.81 -6.43
N HIS A 30 9.54 22.96 -5.76
CA HIS A 30 10.52 23.39 -4.77
C HIS A 30 10.53 22.47 -3.55
N SER A 31 9.36 22.03 -3.08
CA SER A 31 9.27 21.08 -1.97
C SER A 31 9.82 19.70 -2.36
N LEU A 32 9.52 19.23 -3.58
CA LEU A 32 10.06 17.98 -4.11
C LEU A 32 11.59 18.05 -4.28
N SER A 33 12.11 19.18 -4.76
CA SER A 33 13.56 19.37 -4.92
C SER A 33 14.28 19.54 -3.59
N ALA A 34 13.64 20.13 -2.57
CA ALA A 34 14.18 20.25 -1.22
C ALA A 34 14.31 18.90 -0.50
N ILE A 35 13.33 18.00 -0.67
CA ILE A 35 13.39 16.63 -0.13
C ILE A 35 14.47 15.82 -0.85
N ALA A 36 14.60 16.02 -2.17
CA ALA A 36 15.50 15.31 -3.06
C ALA A 36 15.39 13.78 -2.92
N TRP A 37 16.32 13.06 -3.56
CA TRP A 37 16.40 11.60 -3.45
C TRP A 37 16.67 11.13 -2.02
N GLY A 38 17.44 11.91 -1.24
CA GLY A 38 17.80 11.55 0.14
C GLY A 38 16.58 11.45 1.06
N GLY A 39 15.72 12.47 1.07
CA GLY A 39 14.51 12.44 1.88
C GLY A 39 13.50 11.40 1.40
N PHE A 40 13.37 11.22 0.09
CA PHE A 40 12.52 10.16 -0.48
C PHE A 40 12.99 8.77 -0.04
N SER A 41 14.29 8.47 -0.18
CA SER A 41 14.85 7.19 0.27
C SER A 41 14.71 6.97 1.77
N ALA A 42 14.84 8.02 2.59
CA ALA A 42 14.61 7.93 4.03
C ALA A 42 13.15 7.53 4.34
N VAL A 43 12.18 8.16 3.67
CA VAL A 43 10.75 7.81 3.82
C VAL A 43 10.50 6.37 3.39
N CYS A 44 11.02 5.94 2.24
CA CYS A 44 10.90 4.54 1.79
C CYS A 44 11.50 3.56 2.79
N LEU A 45 12.68 3.87 3.34
CA LEU A 45 13.37 3.01 4.29
C LEU A 45 12.61 2.90 5.62
N ILE A 46 12.08 4.01 6.13
CA ILE A 46 11.18 4.01 7.30
C ILE A 46 9.98 3.11 7.02
N HIS A 47 9.35 3.26 5.84
CA HIS A 47 8.19 2.45 5.46
C HIS A 47 8.50 0.95 5.43
N VAL A 48 9.64 0.58 4.81
CA VAL A 48 10.10 -0.82 4.78
C VAL A 48 10.36 -1.36 6.19
N ILE A 49 10.95 -0.57 7.09
CA ILE A 49 11.18 -0.96 8.48
C ILE A 49 9.86 -1.21 9.21
N VAL A 50 8.88 -0.32 9.07
CA VAL A 50 7.56 -0.48 9.70
C VAL A 50 6.86 -1.73 9.16
N ILE A 51 6.86 -1.93 7.84
CA ILE A 51 6.27 -3.12 7.20
C ILE A 51 6.95 -4.40 7.70
N ALA A 52 8.27 -4.40 7.83
CA ALA A 52 9.01 -5.54 8.35
C ALA A 52 8.64 -5.82 9.82
N ALA A 53 8.58 -4.80 10.67
CA ALA A 53 8.18 -4.96 12.07
C ALA A 53 6.76 -5.51 12.19
N MET A 54 5.81 -4.99 11.40
CA MET A 54 4.42 -5.46 11.38
C MET A 54 4.31 -6.90 10.85
N GLY A 55 5.05 -7.24 9.79
CA GLY A 55 5.09 -8.61 9.29
C GLY A 55 5.68 -9.61 10.29
N ILE A 56 6.70 -9.20 11.06
CA ILE A 56 7.26 -10.02 12.15
C ILE A 56 6.25 -10.19 13.28
N ALA A 57 5.50 -9.14 13.64
CA ALA A 57 4.42 -9.22 14.62
C ALA A 57 3.31 -10.17 14.15
N TRP A 58 2.86 -10.04 12.90
CA TRP A 58 1.87 -10.92 12.29
C TRP A 58 2.32 -12.39 12.33
N ARG A 59 3.60 -12.66 12.07
CA ARG A 59 4.16 -14.00 12.14
C ARG A 59 3.96 -14.66 13.51
N ALA A 60 3.84 -13.91 14.61
CA ALA A 60 3.57 -14.49 15.93
C ALA A 60 2.27 -15.31 15.98
N LEU A 61 1.30 -15.04 15.10
CA LEU A 61 0.02 -15.77 15.01
C LEU A 61 0.13 -17.16 14.37
N VAL A 62 1.20 -17.44 13.63
CA VAL A 62 1.36 -18.70 12.89
C VAL A 62 2.75 -19.32 13.16
N PRO A 63 2.96 -19.93 14.33
CA PRO A 63 4.22 -20.62 14.67
C PRO A 63 4.60 -21.67 13.63
N GLY A 64 5.90 -21.83 13.37
CA GLY A 64 6.47 -22.76 12.39
C GLY A 64 6.66 -22.22 10.96
N ALA A 65 5.97 -21.15 10.55
CA ALA A 65 6.14 -20.57 9.21
C ALA A 65 7.43 -19.70 9.09
N PRO A 66 7.91 -19.35 7.89
CA PRO A 66 9.05 -18.45 7.76
C PRO A 66 8.66 -16.97 7.96
N ALA A 67 9.48 -16.17 8.66
CA ALA A 67 9.17 -14.76 8.95
C ALA A 67 9.08 -13.89 7.68
N TRP A 68 9.93 -14.17 6.67
CA TRP A 68 9.93 -13.42 5.41
C TRP A 68 8.58 -13.51 4.68
N ALA A 69 7.83 -14.60 4.83
CA ALA A 69 6.53 -14.77 4.20
C ALA A 69 5.51 -13.74 4.69
N PHE A 70 5.55 -13.41 5.98
CA PHE A 70 4.64 -12.46 6.60
C PHE A 70 5.07 -11.02 6.37
N VAL A 71 6.38 -10.75 6.31
CA VAL A 71 6.89 -9.46 5.84
C VAL A 71 6.48 -9.19 4.39
N TRP A 72 6.62 -10.19 3.52
CA TRP A 72 6.17 -10.10 2.14
C TRP A 72 4.66 -9.95 2.03
N GLY A 73 3.90 -10.75 2.80
CA GLY A 73 2.45 -10.64 2.88
C GLY A 73 1.99 -9.25 3.34
N ARG A 74 2.66 -8.66 4.34
CA ARG A 74 2.36 -7.32 4.84
C ARG A 74 2.64 -6.26 3.78
N PHE A 75 3.76 -6.37 3.08
CA PHE A 75 4.11 -5.48 1.98
C PHE A 75 3.07 -5.52 0.86
N VAL A 76 2.67 -6.72 0.43
CA VAL A 76 1.62 -6.91 -0.59
C VAL A 76 0.25 -6.40 -0.10
N ARG A 77 -0.05 -6.55 1.20
CA ARG A 77 -1.28 -6.05 1.81
C ARG A 77 -1.36 -4.53 1.76
N ASP A 78 -0.29 -3.83 2.14
CA ASP A 78 -0.27 -2.36 2.12
C ASP A 78 -0.31 -1.83 0.69
N ALA A 79 0.52 -2.37 -0.21
CA ALA A 79 0.50 -1.98 -1.61
C ALA A 79 -0.87 -2.24 -2.27
N GLY A 80 -1.49 -3.38 -1.95
CA GLY A 80 -2.84 -3.68 -2.43
C GLY A 80 -3.90 -2.74 -1.87
N SER A 81 -3.70 -2.23 -0.64
CA SER A 81 -4.62 -1.30 0.01
C SER A 81 -4.59 0.10 -0.59
N ASP A 82 -3.43 0.51 -1.11
CA ASP A 82 -3.25 1.84 -1.69
C ASP A 82 -3.54 1.89 -3.20
N VAL A 83 -3.26 0.79 -3.93
CA VAL A 83 -3.37 0.77 -5.40
C VAL A 83 -4.78 0.41 -5.89
N LEU A 84 -5.54 -0.38 -5.12
CA LEU A 84 -6.82 -0.93 -5.59
C LEU A 84 -8.03 -0.05 -5.21
N PRO A 85 -9.07 0.02 -6.06
CA PRO A 85 -10.25 0.86 -5.85
C PRO A 85 -11.12 0.45 -4.66
N PHE A 86 -10.92 -0.74 -4.09
CA PHE A 86 -11.59 -1.22 -2.86
C PHE A 86 -10.75 -1.02 -1.59
N SER A 87 -9.70 -0.21 -1.72
CA SER A 87 -8.70 0.18 -0.73
C SER A 87 -8.43 -0.91 0.34
N PRO A 88 -8.94 -0.93 1.59
CA PRO A 88 -8.40 -1.87 2.60
C PRO A 88 -8.70 -3.35 2.36
N MET A 89 -9.86 -3.68 1.80
CA MET A 89 -10.32 -5.08 1.70
C MET A 89 -9.51 -5.87 0.67
N ALA A 90 -9.15 -5.22 -0.45
CA ALA A 90 -8.41 -5.88 -1.51
C ALA A 90 -6.96 -6.20 -1.09
N GLY A 91 -6.34 -5.32 -0.31
CA GLY A 91 -5.05 -5.56 0.31
C GLY A 91 -5.05 -6.80 1.19
N CYS A 92 -6.08 -6.98 2.04
CA CYS A 92 -6.17 -8.14 2.93
C CYS A 92 -6.22 -9.47 2.16
N VAL A 93 -7.00 -9.53 1.07
CA VAL A 93 -7.09 -10.73 0.23
C VAL A 93 -5.75 -11.03 -0.43
N LEU A 94 -5.08 -10.01 -0.98
CA LEU A 94 -3.78 -10.16 -1.62
C LEU A 94 -2.66 -10.56 -0.63
N GLY A 95 -2.64 -9.96 0.56
CA GLY A 95 -1.70 -10.29 1.62
C GLY A 95 -1.88 -11.73 2.12
N ALA A 96 -3.11 -12.15 2.40
CA ALA A 96 -3.43 -13.53 2.77
C ALA A 96 -2.99 -14.52 1.69
N ARG A 97 -3.23 -14.17 0.41
CA ARG A 97 -2.81 -15.01 -0.72
C ARG A 97 -1.30 -15.08 -0.85
N ALA A 98 -0.59 -13.97 -0.67
CA ALA A 98 0.87 -13.92 -0.70
C ALA A 98 1.48 -14.83 0.38
N VAL A 99 0.94 -14.82 1.60
CA VAL A 99 1.36 -15.75 2.67
C VAL A 99 1.04 -17.19 2.32
N ALA A 100 -0.16 -17.48 1.79
CA ALA A 100 -0.55 -18.84 1.42
C ALA A 100 0.36 -19.45 0.34
N LEU A 101 0.84 -18.63 -0.62
CA LEU A 101 1.77 -19.07 -1.65
C LEU A 101 3.15 -19.48 -1.12
N THR A 102 3.48 -19.14 0.13
CA THR A 102 4.73 -19.57 0.78
C THR A 102 4.63 -20.94 1.46
N GLY A 103 3.46 -21.60 1.39
CA GLY A 103 3.21 -22.93 1.97
C GLY A 103 2.35 -22.92 3.24
N VAL A 104 1.93 -21.74 3.73
CA VAL A 104 0.96 -21.65 4.83
C VAL A 104 -0.42 -22.09 4.33
N PRO A 105 -1.17 -22.94 5.06
CA PRO A 105 -2.52 -23.34 4.65
C PRO A 105 -3.41 -22.11 4.43
N GLY A 106 -4.11 -22.06 3.29
CA GLY A 106 -4.96 -20.93 2.91
C GLY A 106 -5.94 -20.46 4.01
N PRO A 107 -6.66 -21.35 4.69
CA PRO A 107 -7.53 -20.97 5.81
C PRO A 107 -6.77 -20.32 6.98
N VAL A 108 -5.56 -20.79 7.28
CA VAL A 108 -4.70 -20.23 8.35
C VAL A 108 -4.17 -18.85 7.94
N ALA A 109 -3.75 -18.69 6.68
CA ALA A 109 -3.33 -17.40 6.15
C ALA A 109 -4.47 -16.36 6.19
N ALA A 110 -5.69 -16.75 5.81
CA ALA A 110 -6.87 -15.88 5.89
C ALA A 110 -7.23 -15.52 7.34
N ALA A 111 -7.32 -16.52 8.23
CA ALA A 111 -7.65 -16.30 9.65
C ALA A 111 -6.62 -15.41 10.36
N SER A 112 -5.32 -15.66 10.14
CA SER A 112 -4.26 -14.83 10.70
C SER A 112 -4.25 -13.41 10.13
N THR A 113 -4.63 -13.21 8.86
CA THR A 113 -4.80 -11.85 8.28
C THR A 113 -5.93 -11.09 8.96
N ILE A 114 -7.05 -11.74 9.28
CA ILE A 114 -8.17 -11.11 9.99
C ILE A 114 -7.75 -10.70 11.41
N ALA A 115 -7.02 -11.58 12.10
CA ALA A 115 -6.47 -11.27 13.42
C ALA A 115 -5.44 -10.13 13.38
N ASP A 116 -4.54 -10.12 12.39
CA ASP A 116 -3.61 -9.00 12.14
C ASP A 116 -4.34 -7.68 11.90
N LEU A 117 -5.36 -7.68 11.04
CA LEU A 117 -6.20 -6.52 10.77
C LEU A 117 -6.92 -6.02 12.03
N THR A 118 -7.38 -6.94 12.87
CA THR A 118 -8.04 -6.60 14.13
C THR A 118 -7.05 -5.88 15.06
N LEU A 119 -5.83 -6.39 15.18
CA LEU A 119 -4.76 -5.76 15.98
C LEU A 119 -4.30 -4.40 15.44
N GLU A 120 -4.55 -4.10 14.17
CA GLU A 120 -4.21 -2.80 13.58
C GLU A 120 -5.23 -1.70 13.92
N PHE A 121 -6.50 -2.06 14.16
CA PHE A 121 -7.57 -1.10 14.43
C PHE A 121 -7.78 -0.77 15.92
N PHE A 122 -7.23 -1.57 16.83
CA PHE A 122 -7.38 -1.42 18.29
C PHE A 122 -6.07 -1.05 18.96
#